data_AF-A0A068VJZ1-F1
#
_entry.id   AF-A0A068VJZ1-F1
#
_cell.length_a   1.000
_cell.length_b   1.000
_cell.length_c   1.000
_cell.angle_alpha   90.00
_cell.angle_beta   90.00
_cell.angle_gamma   90.00
#
_symmetry.space_group_name_H-M   'P 1'
#
loop_
_entity.id
_entity.type
_entity.pdbx_description
1 polymer ?
#
loop_
_entity_poly.entity_id
_entity_poly.type
_entity_poly.pdbx_seq_one_letter_code
_entity_poly.pdbx_strand_id
1 'polypeptide(L)' 'MHFTIHIALLFMEVVWTANIHDCINGKIWPVMGAGYHTIHRTTYRHNYCHYTIWMDWMFNTLRDPEEDEAKKS' A
#
# COMPACT_ATOMS: atom_id res chain seq x y z
N MET A 1 3.83 -28.23 -7.18
CA MET A 1 3.15 -27.22 -6.34
C MET A 1 4.02 -26.01 -6.04
N HIS A 2 5.28 -26.19 -5.59
CA HIS A 2 6.21 -25.07 -5.33
C HIS A 2 6.37 -24.08 -6.51
N PHE A 3 6.60 -24.60 -7.73
CA PHE A 3 6.79 -23.75 -8.91
C PHE A 3 5.54 -22.93 -9.29
N THR A 4 4.36 -23.54 -9.27
CA THR A 4 3.10 -22.87 -9.57
C THR A 4 2.79 -21.76 -8.57
N ILE A 5 2.98 -22.03 -7.27
CA ILE A 5 2.80 -21.02 -6.22
C ILE A 5 3.83 -19.90 -6.37
N HIS A 6 5.07 -20.23 -6.72
CA HIS A 6 6.10 -19.21 -6.96
C HIS A 6 5.74 -18.28 -8.13
N ILE A 7 5.26 -18.83 -9.26
CA ILE A 7 4.79 -18.01 -10.39
C ILE A 7 3.59 -17.15 -9.99
N ALA A 8 2.63 -17.69 -9.24
CA ALA A 8 1.48 -16.94 -8.78
C ALA A 8 1.88 -15.78 -7.85
N LEU A 9 2.81 -16.02 -6.91
CA LEU A 9 3.36 -14.98 -6.03
C LEU A 9 4.10 -13.90 -6.83
N LEU A 10 4.93 -14.29 -7.81
CA LEU A 10 5.61 -13.33 -8.69
C LEU A 10 4.61 -12.46 -9.47
N PHE A 11 3.55 -13.07 -9.99
CA PHE A 11 2.52 -12.32 -10.72
C PHE A 11 1.81 -11.31 -9.81
N MET A 12 1.42 -11.71 -8.59
CA MET A 12 0.81 -10.81 -7.62
C MET A 12 1.75 -9.66 -7.23
N GLU A 13 3.05 -9.94 -7.07
CA GLU A 13 4.06 -8.92 -6.77
C GLU A 13 4.19 -7.88 -7.88
N VAL A 14 4.15 -8.31 -9.14
CA VAL A 14 4.19 -7.40 -10.29
C VAL A 14 2.93 -6.53 -10.36
N VAL A 15 1.75 -7.13 -10.14
CA VAL A 15 0.48 -6.39 -10.11
C VAL A 15 0.50 -5.33 -9.00
N TRP A 16 0.94 -5.69 -7.80
CA TRP A 16 1.07 -4.76 -6.70
C TRP A 16 2.10 -3.67 -6.97
N THR A 17 3.27 -4.03 -7.51
CA THR A 17 4.32 -3.07 -7.88
C THR A 17 3.79 -2.02 -8.84
N ALA A 18 2.97 -2.40 -9.82
CA ALA A 18 2.31 -1.45 -10.69
C ALA A 18 1.34 -0.54 -9.91
N ASN A 19 0.48 -1.12 -9.07
CA ASN A 19 -0.53 -0.39 -8.28
C ASN A 19 0.04 0.62 -7.26
N ILE A 20 1.25 0.40 -6.72
CA ILE A 20 1.87 1.38 -5.80
C ILE A 20 2.73 2.44 -6.51
N HIS A 21 3.00 2.28 -7.80
CA HIS A 21 3.80 3.20 -8.62
C HIS A 21 3.02 3.83 -9.77
N ASP A 22 1.71 3.58 -9.88
CA ASP A 22 0.85 4.15 -10.92
C ASP A 22 0.44 5.61 -10.64
N CYS A 23 0.88 6.19 -9.51
CA CYS A 23 0.50 7.52 -9.03
C CYS A 23 -1.02 7.71 -8.84
N ILE A 24 -1.81 6.64 -8.87
CA ILE A 24 -3.27 6.68 -8.73
C ILE A 24 -3.63 6.21 -7.32
N ASN A 25 -4.26 7.08 -6.54
CA ASN A 25 -4.86 6.67 -5.27
C ASN A 25 -6.36 6.41 -5.47
N GLY A 26 -6.71 5.18 -5.89
CA GLY A 26 -8.10 4.81 -6.22
C GLY A 26 -9.09 4.76 -5.05
N LYS A 27 -8.65 5.00 -3.80
CA LYS A 27 -9.45 4.93 -2.55
C LYS A 27 -10.23 3.63 -2.36
N ILE A 28 -9.72 2.53 -2.88
CA ILE A 28 -10.35 1.22 -2.75
C ILE A 28 -9.93 0.62 -1.41
N TRP A 29 -10.79 0.65 -0.41
CA TRP A 29 -10.52 -0.04 0.85
C TRP A 29 -10.68 -1.56 0.67
N PRO A 30 -9.76 -2.42 1.16
CA PRO A 30 -8.55 -2.11 1.95
C PRO A 30 -7.23 -2.22 1.16
N VAL A 31 -7.16 -1.78 -0.10
CA VAL A 31 -5.95 -1.90 -0.96
C VAL A 31 -4.88 -0.87 -0.58
N MET A 32 -3.61 -1.29 -0.51
CA MET A 32 -2.47 -0.38 -0.40
C MET A 32 -2.21 0.29 -1.77
N GLY A 33 -2.66 1.53 -1.94
CA GLY A 33 -2.38 2.35 -3.15
C GLY A 33 -1.08 3.17 -3.07
N ALA A 34 -0.76 3.85 -4.18
CA ALA A 34 0.45 4.67 -4.34
C ALA A 34 0.64 5.74 -3.24
N GLY A 35 -0.44 6.39 -2.79
CA GLY A 35 -0.37 7.40 -1.73
C GLY A 35 0.06 6.80 -0.38
N TYR A 36 -0.54 5.68 0.01
CA TYR A 36 -0.19 5.01 1.26
C TYR A 36 1.27 4.52 1.26
N HIS A 37 1.71 3.94 0.14
CA HIS A 37 3.10 3.50 -0.03
C HIS A 37 4.10 4.67 -0.02
N THR A 38 3.71 5.81 -0.59
CA THR A 38 4.53 7.03 -0.55
C THR A 38 4.73 7.51 0.88
N ILE A 39 3.67 7.52 1.70
CA ILE A 39 3.77 7.87 3.13
C ILE A 39 4.65 6.86 3.90
N HIS A 40 4.53 5.57 3.59
CA HIS A 40 5.40 4.54 4.16
C HIS A 40 6.88 4.85 3.88
N ARG A 41 7.22 5.11 2.61
CA ARG A 41 8.59 5.38 2.16
C ARG A 41 9.16 6.71 2.65
N THR A 42 8.32 7.70 2.94
CA THR A 42 8.76 9.03 3.38
C THR A 42 8.84 9.13 4.90
N THR A 43 7.90 8.51 5.62
CA THR A 43 7.85 8.59 7.10
C THR A 43 8.48 7.40 7.80
N TYR A 44 8.56 6.23 7.16
CA TYR A 44 8.99 4.94 7.72
C TYR A 44 8.32 4.54 9.03
N ARG A 45 7.17 5.15 9.36
CA ARG A 45 6.49 5.02 10.67
C ARG A 45 5.02 4.62 10.57
N HIS A 46 4.49 4.54 9.36
CA HIS A 46 3.07 4.29 9.07
C HIS A 46 2.95 3.39 7.84
N ASN A 47 1.76 2.83 7.63
CA ASN A 47 1.40 2.05 6.44
C ASN A 47 2.40 0.91 6.18
N TYR A 48 2.62 0.05 7.17
CA TYR A 48 3.64 -1.01 7.13
C TYR A 48 3.29 -2.20 6.24
N CYS A 49 2.01 -2.39 5.94
CA CYS A 49 1.56 -3.54 5.16
C CYS A 49 1.95 -3.43 3.69
N HIS A 50 2.14 -4.59 3.06
CA HIS A 50 2.50 -4.67 1.64
C HIS A 50 1.28 -4.46 0.75
N TYR A 51 0.34 -5.42 0.71
CA TYR A 51 -0.78 -5.42 -0.23
C TYR A 51 -2.03 -4.66 0.24
N THR A 52 -2.29 -4.60 1.54
CA THR A 52 -3.56 -4.11 2.10
C THR A 52 -3.36 -3.24 3.34
N ILE A 53 -4.14 -2.18 3.51
CA ILE A 53 -4.12 -1.31 4.70
C ILE A 53 -4.81 -1.91 5.94
N TRP A 54 -5.29 -3.16 5.86
CA TRP A 54 -6.17 -3.72 6.89
C TRP A 54 -5.51 -3.83 8.27
N MET A 55 -4.28 -4.35 8.36
CA MET A 55 -3.59 -4.43 9.66
C MET A 55 -3.19 -3.04 10.14
N ASP A 56 -2.79 -2.15 9.22
CA ASP A 56 -2.47 -0.78 9.60
C ASP A 56 -3.68 -0.06 10.21
N TRP A 57 -4.88 -0.31 9.68
CA TRP A 57 -6.14 0.17 10.25
C TRP A 57 -6.40 -0.45 11.62
N MET A 58 -6.26 -1.78 11.74
CA MET A 58 -6.51 -2.51 12.98
C MET A 58 -5.57 -2.09 14.12
N PHE A 59 -4.30 -1.85 13.81
CA PHE A 59 -3.26 -1.51 14.80
C PHE A 59 -2.94 -0.02 14.87
N ASN A 60 -3.77 0.82 14.24
CA ASN A 60 -3.66 2.28 14.27
C ASN A 60 -2.29 2.81 13.78
N THR A 61 -1.70 2.12 12.81
CA THR A 61 -0.51 2.58 12.05
C THR A 61 -0.88 3.09 10.66
N LEU A 62 -2.18 3.11 10.32
CA LEU A 62 -2.71 3.67 9.09
C LEU A 62 -2.64 5.19 9.10
N ARG A 63 -2.10 5.75 8.02
CA ARG A 63 -2.09 7.19 7.77
C ARG A 63 -2.62 7.46 6.37
N ASP A 64 -3.72 8.21 6.32
CA ASP A 64 -4.43 8.49 5.08
C ASP A 64 -3.70 9.58 4.25
N PRO A 65 -3.50 9.37 2.94
CA PRO A 65 -2.89 10.35 2.04
C PRO A 65 -3.61 11.69 1.99
N GLU A 66 -4.93 11.72 2.04
CA GLU A 66 -5.69 12.97 1.93
C GLU A 66 -5.54 13.83 3.18
N GLU A 67 -5.55 13.18 4.35
CA GLU A 67 -5.30 13.85 5.61
C GLU A 67 -3.84 14.32 5.76
N ASP A 68 -2.90 13.58 5.18
CA ASP A 68 -1.48 13.94 5.22
C ASP A 68 -1.18 15.17 4.36
N GLU A 69 -1.77 15.25 3.17
CA GLU A 69 -1.64 16.42 2.28
C GLU A 69 -2.34 17.65 2.88
N ALA A 70 -3.53 17.50 3.46
CA ALA A 70 -4.24 18.61 4.10
C ALA A 70 -3.48 19.21 5.30
N LYS A 71 -2.63 18.44 5.98
CA LYS A 71 -1.78 18.94 7.09
C LYS A 71 -0.55 19.71 6.60
N LYS A 72 -0.21 19.64 5.32
CA LYS A 72 0.95 20.35 4.72
C LYS A 72 0.58 21.72 4.16
N SER A 73 -0.71 22.01 3.95
CA SER A 73 -1.23 23.32 3.49
C SER A 73 -1.62 24.23 4.65
#